data_AF-A0A957AHS1-F1
#
_entry.id   AF-A0A957AHS1-F1
#
_cell.length_a   1.000
_cell.length_b   1.000
_cell.length_c   1.000
_cell.angle_alpha   90.00
_cell.angle_beta   90.00
_cell.angle_gamma   90.00
#
_symmetry.space_group_name_H-M   'P 1'
#
loop_
_entity.id
_entity.type
_entity.pdbx_description
1 polymer ?
#
loop_
_entity_poly.entity_id
_entity_poly.type
_entity_poly.pdbx_seq_one_letter_code
_entity_poly.pdbx_strand_id
1 'polypeptide(L)'
;QVKVSLADTDQDAIDQAVKDWPNGGMAFPKGDIRNPEDFEIMAKMVEGKHFKNRVLTTADLDKHIEYLQHFIDLGFDEVYVHNVNRNQEAFITTYGEKVIPNLKWGK
;
A
#
# COMPACT_ATOMS: atom_id res chain seq x y z
N GLN A 1 0.01 4.57 -10.03
CA GLN A 1 0.66 3.93 -8.87
C GLN A 1 -0.39 3.41 -7.90
N VAL A 2 -0.31 2.12 -7.57
CA VAL A 2 -1.09 1.45 -6.52
C VAL A 2 -0.31 1.40 -5.21
N LYS A 3 -0.99 1.31 -4.08
CA LYS A 3 -0.38 1.30 -2.75
C LYS A 3 -0.68 -0.02 -2.06
N VAL A 4 0.35 -0.59 -1.46
CA VAL A 4 0.27 -1.86 -0.73
C VAL A 4 1.01 -1.71 0.60
N SER A 5 0.66 -2.51 1.59
CA SER A 5 1.47 -2.72 2.79
C SER A 5 1.60 -4.22 2.95
N LEU A 6 2.79 -4.76 2.68
CA LEU A 6 3.09 -6.17 2.86
C LEU A 6 3.73 -6.38 4.23
N ALA A 7 3.27 -7.34 5.00
CA ALA A 7 3.91 -7.77 6.24
C ALA A 7 3.65 -9.27 6.48
N ASP A 8 4.13 -9.82 7.59
CA ASP A 8 3.99 -11.24 7.91
C ASP A 8 2.54 -11.62 8.27
N THR A 9 1.75 -10.66 8.74
CA THR A 9 0.31 -10.84 9.01
C THR A 9 -0.50 -9.66 8.49
N ASP A 10 -1.81 -9.87 8.27
CA ASP A 10 -2.73 -8.78 7.90
C ASP A 10 -2.75 -7.66 8.96
N GLN A 11 -2.67 -8.03 10.24
CA GLN A 11 -2.64 -7.05 11.32
C GLN A 11 -1.34 -6.23 11.29
N ASP A 12 -0.19 -6.87 11.09
CA ASP A 12 1.08 -6.16 10.94
C ASP A 12 1.08 -5.24 9.72
N ALA A 13 0.47 -5.67 8.61
CA ALA A 13 0.34 -4.85 7.41
C ALA A 13 -0.48 -3.57 7.69
N ILE A 14 -1.56 -3.69 8.46
CA ILE A 14 -2.38 -2.56 8.88
C ILE A 14 -1.60 -1.64 9.84
N ASP A 15 -1.01 -2.20 10.89
CA ASP A 15 -0.33 -1.44 11.93
C ASP A 15 0.89 -0.70 11.39
N GLN A 16 1.64 -1.33 10.48
CA GLN A 16 2.77 -0.70 9.82
C GLN A 16 2.33 0.39 8.84
N ALA A 17 1.22 0.23 8.11
CA ALA A 17 0.68 1.29 7.27
C ALA A 17 0.28 2.53 8.10
N VAL A 18 -0.37 2.32 9.24
CA VAL A 18 -0.73 3.39 10.19
C VAL A 18 0.52 4.08 10.72
N LYS A 19 1.54 3.30 11.12
CA LYS A 19 2.77 3.82 11.71
C LYS A 19 3.64 4.57 10.73
N ASP A 20 3.88 4.00 9.55
CA ASP A 20 4.89 4.46 8.60
C ASP A 20 4.32 5.42 7.55
N TRP A 21 3.01 5.34 7.26
CA TRP A 21 2.37 6.16 6.22
C TRP A 21 0.97 6.69 6.60
N PRO A 22 0.81 7.35 7.78
CA PRO A 22 -0.50 7.82 8.26
C PRO A 22 -1.15 8.86 7.34
N ASN A 23 -0.35 9.64 6.61
CA ASN A 23 -0.84 10.61 5.63
C ASN A 23 -1.74 10.01 4.54
N GLY A 24 -1.54 8.72 4.21
CA GLY A 24 -2.38 7.96 3.28
C GLY A 24 -3.82 7.74 3.79
N GLY A 25 -3.98 7.64 5.12
CA GLY A 25 -5.27 7.49 5.80
C GLY A 25 -6.02 8.81 6.01
N MET A 26 -5.37 9.96 5.87
CA MET A 26 -6.06 11.26 6.01
C MET A 26 -7.05 11.47 4.85
N ALA A 27 -8.34 11.52 5.18
CA ALA A 27 -9.45 11.59 4.22
C ALA A 27 -9.78 13.01 3.71
N PHE A 28 -8.90 13.99 3.94
CA PHE A 28 -9.08 15.40 3.55
C PHE A 28 -7.89 15.93 2.73
N PRO A 29 -8.08 16.99 1.93
CA PRO A 29 -7.00 17.67 1.22
C PRO A 29 -5.93 18.18 2.19
N LYS A 30 -4.67 17.92 1.87
CA LYS A 30 -3.52 18.28 2.71
C LYS A 30 -2.86 19.60 2.33
N GLY A 31 -3.25 20.19 1.19
CA GLY A 31 -2.59 21.37 0.62
C GLY A 31 -2.72 22.64 1.46
N ASP A 32 -3.74 22.71 2.32
CA ASP A 32 -3.98 23.87 3.19
C ASP A 32 -3.32 23.74 4.58
N ILE A 33 -2.68 22.60 4.88
CA ILE A 33 -1.96 22.40 6.14
C ILE A 33 -0.64 23.16 6.06
N ARG A 34 -0.56 24.29 6.77
CA ARG A 34 0.56 25.22 6.67
C ARG A 34 1.76 24.83 7.51
N ASN A 35 1.55 24.08 8.60
CA ASN A 35 2.57 23.80 9.60
C ASN A 35 2.79 22.29 9.77
N PRO A 36 4.04 21.78 9.79
CA PRO A 36 4.30 20.35 9.96
C PRO A 36 3.75 19.79 11.29
N GLU A 37 3.73 20.55 12.37
CA GLU A 37 3.20 20.08 13.66
C GLU A 37 1.69 19.79 13.59
N ASP A 38 0.93 20.57 12.82
CA ASP A 38 -0.49 20.31 12.58
C ASP A 38 -0.66 18.98 11.84
N PHE A 39 0.24 18.71 10.88
CA PHE A 39 0.26 17.46 10.13
C PHE A 39 0.53 16.26 11.05
N GLU A 40 1.49 16.37 11.97
CA GLU A 40 1.82 15.34 12.95
C GLU A 40 0.67 15.07 13.92
N ILE A 41 0.00 16.12 14.41
CA ILE A 41 -1.18 15.97 15.28
C ILE A 41 -2.29 15.25 14.53
N MET A 42 -2.56 15.66 13.29
CA MET A 42 -3.57 15.01 12.46
C MET A 42 -3.24 13.55 12.17
N ALA A 43 -1.95 13.23 11.96
CA ALA A 43 -1.49 11.87 11.69
C ALA A 43 -1.80 10.91 12.83
N LYS A 44 -1.80 11.38 14.08
CA LYS A 44 -2.12 10.57 15.27
C LYS A 44 -3.58 10.09 15.33
N MET A 45 -4.48 10.71 14.56
CA MET A 45 -5.89 10.29 14.48
C MET A 45 -6.12 9.20 13.42
N VAL A 46 -5.07 8.82 12.69
CA VAL A 46 -5.17 7.80 11.64
C VAL A 46 -5.19 6.42 12.30
N GLU A 47 -6.00 5.53 11.74
CA GLU A 47 -6.30 4.20 12.24
C GLU A 47 -6.43 3.28 11.02
N GLY A 48 -6.32 1.96 11.21
CA GLY A 48 -6.37 1.00 10.11
C GLY A 48 -7.59 1.15 9.19
N LYS A 49 -8.76 1.44 9.78
CA LYS A 49 -10.02 1.65 9.03
C LYS A 49 -9.93 2.77 7.98
N HIS A 50 -9.06 3.75 8.20
CA HIS A 50 -8.88 4.89 7.29
C HIS A 50 -8.13 4.51 6.00
N PHE A 51 -7.49 3.34 5.93
CA PHE A 51 -6.81 2.82 4.74
C PHE A 51 -7.71 1.96 3.84
N LYS A 52 -8.93 1.64 4.28
CA LYS A 52 -9.89 0.84 3.50
C LYS A 52 -10.08 1.44 2.11
N ASN A 53 -9.97 0.60 1.08
CA ASN A 53 -10.07 0.97 -0.34
C ASN A 53 -8.99 1.97 -0.84
N ARG A 54 -7.93 2.22 -0.05
CA ARG A 54 -6.84 3.14 -0.41
C ARG A 54 -5.48 2.44 -0.51
N VAL A 55 -5.24 1.49 0.39
CA VAL A 55 -4.02 0.67 0.45
C VAL A 55 -4.45 -0.78 0.63
N LEU A 56 -3.86 -1.67 -0.17
CA LEU A 56 -4.02 -3.11 0.05
C LEU A 56 -3.13 -3.53 1.23
N THR A 57 -3.71 -3.75 2.40
CA THR A 57 -3.01 -4.11 3.64
C THR A 57 -3.28 -5.57 4.00
N THR A 58 -2.44 -6.48 3.51
CA THR A 58 -2.58 -7.93 3.74
C THR A 58 -1.23 -8.63 3.62
N ALA A 59 -1.08 -9.79 4.26
CA ALA A 59 0.03 -10.71 4.08
C ALA A 59 -0.20 -11.72 2.93
N ASP A 60 -1.44 -11.78 2.42
CA ASP A 60 -1.86 -12.76 1.42
C ASP A 60 -1.38 -12.37 0.02
N LEU A 61 -0.37 -13.10 -0.47
CA LEU A 61 0.24 -12.84 -1.78
C LEU A 61 -0.72 -13.11 -2.95
N ASP A 62 -1.71 -13.99 -2.80
CA ASP A 62 -2.69 -14.24 -3.86
C ASP A 62 -3.58 -13.00 -4.04
N LYS A 63 -3.94 -12.30 -2.95
CA LYS A 63 -4.63 -11.01 -3.04
C LYS A 63 -3.78 -9.92 -3.68
N HIS A 64 -2.46 -9.93 -3.45
CA HIS A 64 -1.57 -9.01 -4.14
C HIS A 64 -1.53 -9.28 -5.65
N ILE A 65 -1.45 -10.56 -6.05
CA ILE A 65 -1.47 -10.97 -7.45
C ILE A 65 -2.80 -10.58 -8.10
N GLU A 66 -3.94 -10.93 -7.49
CA GLU A 66 -5.27 -10.60 -7.99
C GLU A 66 -5.44 -9.08 -8.16
N TYR A 67 -5.04 -8.31 -7.14
CA TYR A 67 -5.15 -6.86 -7.16
C TYR A 67 -4.33 -6.22 -8.28
N LEU A 68 -3.12 -6.70 -8.54
CA LEU A 68 -2.28 -6.20 -9.64
C LEU A 68 -2.79 -6.69 -11.00
N GLN A 69 -3.18 -7.95 -11.11
CA GLN A 69 -3.72 -8.55 -12.32
C GLN A 69 -4.98 -7.81 -12.78
N HIS A 70 -5.82 -7.37 -11.86
CA HIS A 70 -6.99 -6.54 -12.18
C HIS A 70 -6.62 -5.31 -13.02
N PHE A 71 -5.55 -4.59 -12.69
CA PHE A 71 -5.11 -3.44 -13.49
C PHE A 71 -4.49 -3.87 -14.82
N ILE A 72 -3.74 -4.98 -14.86
CA ILE A 72 -3.20 -5.50 -16.11
C ILE A 72 -4.34 -5.88 -17.08
N ASP A 73 -5.37 -6.55 -16.58
CA ASP A 73 -6.55 -6.98 -17.35
C ASP A 73 -7.38 -5.79 -17.85
N LEU A 74 -7.34 -4.64 -17.16
CA LEU A 74 -7.91 -3.38 -17.64
C LEU A 74 -7.13 -2.75 -18.81
N GLY A 75 -5.96 -3.30 -19.17
CA GLY A 75 -5.15 -2.85 -20.29
C GLY A 75 -4.04 -1.86 -19.93
N PHE A 76 -3.67 -1.75 -18.64
CA PHE A 76 -2.51 -0.93 -18.26
C PHE A 76 -1.20 -1.60 -18.70
N ASP A 77 -0.35 -0.84 -19.41
CA ASP A 77 0.97 -1.30 -19.86
C ASP A 77 2.03 -1.31 -18.75
N GLU A 78 1.81 -0.53 -17.69
CA GLU A 78 2.72 -0.40 -16.56
C GLU A 78 1.94 -0.24 -15.25
N VAL A 79 2.37 -0.95 -14.19
CA VAL A 79 1.80 -0.84 -12.85
C VAL A 79 2.91 -0.54 -11.85
N TYR A 80 2.95 0.71 -11.38
CA TYR A 80 3.87 1.12 -10.32
C TYR A 80 3.31 0.74 -8.96
N VAL A 81 3.99 -0.16 -8.24
CA VAL A 81 3.62 -0.58 -6.88
C VAL A 81 4.44 0.20 -5.85
N HIS A 82 3.76 0.75 -4.85
CA HIS A 82 4.38 1.45 -3.72
C HIS A 82 4.04 0.74 -2.43
N ASN A 83 5.04 0.10 -1.83
CA ASN A 83 4.94 -0.45 -0.49
C ASN A 83 5.09 0.68 0.55
N VAL A 84 4.08 0.86 1.39
CA VAL A 84 3.95 2.06 2.24
C VAL A 84 4.64 1.92 3.61
N ASN A 85 4.99 0.70 4.03
CA ASN A 85 5.73 0.44 5.25
C ASN A 85 7.25 0.32 4.99
N ARG A 86 8.04 0.26 6.07
CA ARG A 86 9.52 0.35 6.00
C ARG A 86 10.25 -0.93 5.57
N ASN A 87 9.61 -2.08 5.47
CA ASN A 87 10.24 -3.37 5.15
C ASN A 87 10.54 -3.54 3.63
N GLN A 88 11.15 -2.52 3.01
CA GLN A 88 11.31 -2.43 1.56
C GLN A 88 12.12 -3.58 0.94
N GLU A 89 13.19 -4.05 1.61
CA GLU A 89 13.99 -5.17 1.10
C GLU A 89 13.16 -6.47 1.05
N ALA A 90 12.46 -6.81 2.13
CA ALA A 90 11.58 -7.97 2.17
C ALA A 90 10.45 -7.86 1.13
N PHE A 91 9.89 -6.66 0.94
CA PHE A 91 8.91 -6.39 -0.10
C PHE A 91 9.48 -6.64 -1.50
N ILE A 92 10.64 -6.07 -1.83
CA ILE A 92 11.27 -6.21 -3.16
C ILE A 92 11.58 -7.69 -3.45
N THR A 93 12.20 -8.40 -2.50
CA THR A 93 12.52 -9.82 -2.65
C THR A 93 11.25 -10.65 -2.82
N THR A 94 10.25 -10.47 -1.95
CA THR A 94 8.99 -11.23 -2.01
C THR A 94 8.23 -10.97 -3.31
N TYR A 95 8.17 -9.71 -3.76
CA TYR A 95 7.49 -9.37 -5.00
C TYR A 95 8.22 -9.93 -6.21
N GLY A 96 9.55 -9.82 -6.24
CA GLY A 96 10.38 -10.36 -7.32
C GLY A 96 10.25 -11.88 -7.46
N GLU A 97 10.22 -12.60 -6.33
CA GLU A 97 10.20 -14.05 -6.34
C GLU A 97 8.79 -14.65 -6.46
N LYS A 98 7.78 -14.02 -5.85
CA LYS A 98 6.47 -14.65 -5.62
C LYS A 98 5.29 -13.93 -6.24
N VAL A 99 5.37 -12.62 -6.49
CA VAL A 99 4.23 -11.87 -7.04
C VAL A 99 4.39 -11.71 -8.55
N ILE A 100 5.49 -11.08 -8.99
CA ILE A 100 5.72 -10.74 -10.40
C ILE A 100 5.69 -11.96 -11.32
N PRO A 101 6.30 -13.11 -11.01
CA PRO A 101 6.28 -14.28 -11.89
C PRO A 101 4.89 -14.88 -12.13
N ASN A 102 3.92 -14.56 -11.27
CA ASN A 102 2.54 -15.05 -11.37
C ASN A 102 1.60 -14.07 -12.09
N LEU A 103 2.09 -12.88 -12.49
CA LEU A 103 1.32 -11.93 -13.28
C LEU A 103 1.32 -12.31 -14.76
N LYS A 104 0.13 -12.27 -15.37
CA LYS A 104 -0.07 -12.54 -16.79
C LYS A 104 -0.20 -11.24 -17.54
N TRP A 105 0.91 -10.83 -18.14
CA TRP A 105 0.92 -9.74 -19.11
C TRP A 105 0.44 -10.31 -20.44
N GLY A 106 -0.70 -9.84 -20.95
CA GLY A 106 -1.32 -10.32 -22.19
C GLY A 106 -0.58 -9.94 -23.48
N LYS A 107 0.76 -9.82 -23.42
CA LYS A 107 1.63 -9.48 -24.54
C LYS A 107 2.34 -10.72 -25.07
#